data_AF-A0AAW4DYB7-F1
#
_entry.id   AF-A0AAW4DYB7-F1
#
_cell.length_a   1.000
_cell.length_b   1.000
_cell.length_c   1.000
_cell.angle_alpha   90.00
_cell.angle_beta   90.00
_cell.angle_gamma   90.00
#
_symmetry.space_group_name_H-M   'P 1'
#
loop_
_entity.id
_entity.type
_entity.pdbx_description
1 polymer ?
#
loop_
_entity_poly.entity_id
_entity_poly.type
_entity_poly.pdbx_seq_one_letter_code
_entity_poly.pdbx_strand_id
1 'polypeptide(L)'
;MDLLTPLFDDEKLHQHFKTISDGRVGRNYQCDEILRCLEGFPDRNNKFVKEFQTTFNSIFWEVYLYMAFREYGFSLDMGSCRA
;
A
#
# COMPACT_ATOMS: atom_id res chain seq x y z
N MET A 1 -8.21 5.25 -4.29
CA MET A 1 -7.86 3.91 -4.80
C MET A 1 -8.60 2.89 -3.97
N ASP A 2 -9.12 1.83 -4.57
CA ASP A 2 -9.77 0.75 -3.82
C ASP A 2 -8.74 -0.35 -3.51
N LEU A 3 -8.25 -0.37 -2.26
CA LEU A 3 -7.15 -1.23 -1.83
C LEU A 3 -7.63 -2.55 -1.21
N LEU A 4 -8.79 -2.52 -0.56
CA LEU A 4 -9.27 -3.59 0.29
C LEU A 4 -10.10 -4.62 -0.48
N THR A 5 -10.55 -4.29 -1.69
CA THR A 5 -11.25 -5.22 -2.57
C THR A 5 -10.25 -6.20 -3.21
N PRO A 6 -10.31 -7.51 -2.92
CA PRO A 6 -9.42 -8.49 -3.52
C PRO A 6 -9.68 -8.60 -5.04
N LEU A 7 -8.62 -8.45 -5.84
CA LEU A 7 -8.65 -8.56 -7.31
C LEU A 7 -8.21 -9.93 -7.81
N PHE A 8 -7.64 -10.75 -6.93
CA PHE A 8 -7.12 -12.07 -7.25
C PHE A 8 -7.72 -13.15 -6.35
N ASP A 9 -7.62 -14.39 -6.82
CA ASP A 9 -7.99 -15.58 -6.05
C ASP A 9 -7.17 -15.69 -4.78
N ASP A 10 -7.76 -16.31 -3.75
CA ASP A 10 -7.17 -16.45 -2.41
C ASP A 10 -5.74 -17.03 -2.44
N GLU A 11 -5.43 -17.94 -3.36
CA GLU A 11 -4.10 -18.55 -3.51
C GLU A 11 -3.01 -17.54 -3.90
N LYS A 12 -3.37 -16.47 -4.60
CA LYS A 12 -2.44 -15.43 -5.07
C LYS A 12 -2.33 -14.26 -4.09
N LEU A 13 -3.26 -14.16 -3.13
CA LEU A 13 -3.25 -13.13 -2.11
C LEU A 13 -2.21 -13.46 -1.04
N HIS A 14 -1.41 -12.46 -0.70
CA HIS A 14 -0.43 -12.56 0.36
C HIS A 14 -1.11 -12.74 1.74
N GLN A 15 -0.55 -13.57 2.62
CA GLN A 15 -1.15 -13.85 3.94
C GLN A 15 -1.36 -12.58 4.79
N HIS A 16 -0.43 -11.62 4.73
CA HIS A 16 -0.58 -10.33 5.40
C HIS A 16 -1.73 -9.50 4.85
N PHE A 17 -1.93 -9.49 3.52
CA PHE A 17 -3.08 -8.81 2.92
C PHE A 17 -4.39 -9.43 3.42
N LYS A 18 -4.49 -10.77 3.45
CA LYS A 18 -5.67 -11.46 4.00
C LYS A 18 -5.93 -11.10 5.46
N THR A 19 -4.87 -11.01 6.26
CA THR A 19 -4.97 -10.69 7.69
C THR A 19 -5.48 -9.28 7.94
N ILE A 20 -5.12 -8.34 7.06
CA ILE A 20 -5.51 -6.92 7.13
C ILE A 20 -6.90 -6.70 6.54
N SER A 21 -7.26 -7.42 5.48
CA SER A 21 -8.57 -7.33 4.80
C SER A 21 -9.68 -8.19 5.42
N ASP A 22 -9.40 -9.02 6.42
CA ASP A 22 -10.40 -9.93 7.01
C ASP A 22 -11.52 -9.25 7.82
N GLY A 23 -11.46 -7.92 7.98
CA GLY A 23 -12.51 -7.15 8.63
C GLY A 23 -12.71 -7.46 10.11
N ARG A 24 -11.77 -8.18 10.77
CA ARG A 24 -11.89 -8.47 12.21
C ARG A 24 -11.79 -7.20 13.03
N VAL A 25 -12.75 -7.04 13.93
CA VAL A 25 -12.81 -5.93 14.90
C VAL A 25 -11.52 -5.94 15.73
N GLY A 26 -10.72 -4.88 15.58
CA GLY A 26 -9.40 -4.74 16.22
C GLY A 26 -8.24 -4.50 15.24
N ARG A 27 -8.40 -4.78 13.94
CA ARG A 27 -7.36 -4.54 12.92
C ARG A 27 -7.63 -3.35 12.00
N ASN A 28 -8.80 -2.72 12.14
CA ASN A 28 -9.20 -1.55 11.35
C ASN A 28 -8.19 -0.41 11.43
N TYR A 29 -7.53 -0.21 12.58
CA TYR A 29 -6.52 0.83 12.75
C TYR A 29 -5.32 0.67 11.78
N GLN A 30 -4.96 -0.57 11.42
CA GLN A 30 -3.84 -0.84 10.51
C GLN A 30 -4.24 -0.46 9.08
N CYS A 31 -5.46 -0.78 8.68
CA CYS A 31 -6.02 -0.35 7.40
C CYS A 31 -6.08 1.17 7.31
N ASP A 32 -6.60 1.81 8.36
CA ASP A 32 -6.73 3.28 8.40
C ASP A 32 -5.36 3.97 8.31
N GLU A 33 -4.35 3.43 9.00
CA GLU A 33 -2.98 3.94 8.91
C GLU A 33 -2.40 3.78 7.50
N ILE A 34 -2.54 2.59 6.90
CA ILE A 34 -2.08 2.36 5.52
C ILE A 34 -2.77 3.31 4.54
N LEU A 35 -4.09 3.52 4.68
CA LEU A 35 -4.85 4.45 3.85
C LEU A 35 -4.38 5.90 4.05
N ARG A 36 -4.05 6.30 5.28
CA ARG A 36 -3.43 7.60 5.58
C ARG A 36 -2.05 7.73 4.92
N CYS A 37 -1.18 6.72 5.04
CA CYS A 37 0.14 6.73 4.41
C CYS A 37 0.07 6.84 2.88
N LEU A 38 -0.99 6.28 2.30
CA LEU A 38 -1.26 6.32 0.86
C LEU A 38 -1.88 7.64 0.39
N GLU A 39 -2.25 8.54 1.30
CA GLU A 39 -2.78 9.84 0.92
C GLU A 39 -1.70 10.66 0.20
N GLY A 40 -1.90 10.89 -1.10
CA GLY A 40 -0.92 11.55 -1.97
C GLY A 40 0.13 10.61 -2.59
N PHE A 41 0.09 9.31 -2.30
CA PHE A 41 0.96 8.33 -2.92
C PHE A 41 0.61 8.18 -4.42
N PRO A 42 1.59 8.30 -5.34
CA PRO A 42 1.32 8.26 -6.77
C PRO A 42 1.09 6.82 -7.26
N ASP A 43 -0.14 6.49 -7.66
CA ASP A 43 -0.43 5.23 -8.37
C ASP A 43 -0.12 5.35 -9.85
N ARG A 44 1.14 5.09 -10.19
CA ARG A 44 1.67 5.32 -11.54
C ARG A 44 1.03 4.47 -12.61
N ASN A 45 0.71 3.23 -12.28
CA ASN A 45 0.41 2.20 -13.29
C ASN A 45 -0.86 1.40 -12.99
N ASN A 46 -1.67 1.79 -11.98
CA ASN A 46 -2.74 0.96 -11.43
C ASN A 46 -2.24 -0.46 -11.05
N LYS A 47 -0.93 -0.60 -10.81
CA LYS A 47 -0.25 -1.84 -10.44
C LYS A 47 -0.05 -1.93 -8.93
N PHE A 48 -0.07 -0.78 -8.25
CA PHE A 48 0.12 -0.73 -6.81
C PHE A 48 -0.86 -1.66 -6.08
N VAL A 49 -2.16 -1.57 -6.38
CA VAL A 49 -3.18 -2.43 -5.75
C VAL A 49 -2.89 -3.91 -6.00
N LYS A 50 -2.40 -4.25 -7.20
CA LYS A 50 -2.05 -5.63 -7.53
C LYS A 50 -0.86 -6.11 -6.73
N GLU A 51 0.21 -5.32 -6.69
CA GLU A 51 1.44 -5.63 -5.97
C GLU A 51 1.23 -5.61 -4.46
N PHE A 52 0.34 -4.77 -3.94
CA PHE A 52 -0.04 -4.78 -2.52
C PHE A 52 -0.72 -6.10 -2.13
N GLN A 53 -1.52 -6.66 -3.03
CA GLN A 53 -2.23 -7.93 -2.83
C GLN A 53 -1.33 -9.15 -3.02
N THR A 54 -0.43 -9.16 -4.00
CA THR A 54 0.43 -10.32 -4.31
C THR A 54 1.79 -10.27 -3.64
N THR A 55 2.38 -9.08 -3.53
CA THR A 55 3.78 -8.81 -3.14
C THR A 55 3.82 -7.78 -2.02
N PHE A 56 3.10 -8.07 -0.94
CA PHE A 56 2.83 -7.15 0.17
C PHE A 56 4.09 -6.52 0.77
N ASN A 57 5.15 -7.30 1.02
CA ASN A 57 6.32 -6.83 1.77
C ASN A 57 7.08 -5.69 1.05
N SER A 58 7.29 -5.80 -0.26
CA SER A 58 8.01 -4.77 -1.02
C SER A 58 7.23 -3.45 -1.03
N ILE A 59 5.93 -3.53 -1.32
CA ILE A 59 5.06 -2.36 -1.36
C ILE A 59 4.89 -1.74 0.04
N PHE A 60 4.81 -2.54 1.09
CA PHE A 60 4.73 -2.06 2.45
C PHE A 60 5.89 -1.13 2.81
N TRP A 61 7.13 -1.53 2.49
CA TRP A 61 8.30 -0.69 2.73
C TRP A 61 8.31 0.57 1.87
N GLU A 62 7.86 0.52 0.62
CA GLU A 62 7.72 1.71 -0.22
C GLU A 62 6.76 2.74 0.38
N VAL A 63 5.60 2.29 0.85
CA VAL A 63 4.60 3.16 1.51
C VAL A 63 5.14 3.71 2.83
N TYR A 64 5.78 2.86 3.64
CA TYR A 64 6.38 3.27 4.91
C TYR A 64 7.46 4.33 4.72
N LEU A 65 8.38 4.11 3.77
CA LEU A 65 9.44 5.07 3.46
C LEU A 65 8.85 6.37 2.91
N TYR A 66 7.87 6.30 2.01
CA TYR A 66 7.19 7.48 1.49
C TYR A 66 6.59 8.34 2.60
N MET A 67 5.85 7.73 3.53
CA MET A 67 5.29 8.42 4.69
C MET A 67 6.39 9.02 5.56
N ALA A 68 7.41 8.23 5.93
CA ALA A 68 8.50 8.69 6.78
C ALA A 68 9.18 9.93 6.16
N PHE A 69 9.54 9.89 4.87
CA PHE A 69 10.14 11.02 4.19
C PHE A 69 9.21 12.24 4.13
N ARG A 70 7.90 12.05 3.96
CA ARG A 70 6.93 13.15 4.06
C ARG A 70 6.88 13.77 5.45
N GLU A 71 6.90 12.98 6.51
CA GLU A 71 6.93 13.48 7.89
C GLU A 71 8.18 14.30 8.19
N TYR A 72 9.33 13.91 7.61
CA TYR A 72 10.56 14.70 7.67
C TYR A 72 10.53 15.97 6.79
N GLY A 73 9.44 16.24 6.06
CA GLY A 73 9.27 17.44 5.24
C GLY A 73 9.88 17.34 3.84
N PHE A 74 10.25 16.14 3.38
CA PHE A 74 10.74 15.95 2.01
C PHE A 74 9.57 15.84 1.02
N SER A 75 9.67 16.54 -0.12
CA SER A 75 8.81 16.27 -1.27
C SER A 75 9.49 15.23 -2.16
N LEU A 76 9.04 13.98 -2.06
CA LEU A 76 9.50 12.94 -2.95
C LEU A 76 8.82 13.09 -4.30
N ASP A 77 9.57 13.57 -5.29
CA ASP A 77 9.20 13.31 -6.68
C ASP A 77 9.57 11.86 -6.96
N MET A 78 8.58 10.98 -6.82
CA MET A 78 8.78 9.60 -7.21
C MET A 78 8.98 9.50 -8.73
N GLY A 79 8.70 10.57 -9.53
CA GLY A 79 8.78 10.67 -10.99
C GLY A 79 9.91 9.84 -11.56
N SER A 80 9.65 9.02 -12.59
CA SER A 80 10.75 8.34 -13.28
C SER A 80 11.71 9.41 -13.75
N CYS A 81 12.91 9.46 -13.16
CA CYS A 81 14.07 10.07 -13.80
C CYS A 81 14.19 9.36 -15.15
N ARG A 82 13.74 10.02 -16.23
CA ARG A 82 14.21 9.73 -17.57
C ARG A 82 15.67 10.19 -17.57
N ALA A 83 16.57 9.24 -17.32
CA ALA A 83 17.97 9.38 -17.70
C ALA A 83 18.10 9.25 -19.22
#